data_AF-F3FX12-F1
#
_entry.id   AF-F3FX12-F1
#
_cell.length_a   1.000
_cell.length_b   1.000
_cell.length_c   1.000
_cell.angle_alpha   90.00
_cell.angle_beta   90.00
_cell.angle_gamma   90.00
#
_symmetry.space_group_name_H-M   'P 1'
#
loop_
_entity.id
_entity.type
_entity.pdbx_description
1 polymer ?
#
loop_
_entity_poly.entity_id
_entity_poly.type
_entity_poly.pdbx_seq_one_letter_code
_entity_poly.pdbx_strand_id
1 'polypeptide(L)' 'LRNATASALITRTDTPQSFGKARMLVPELTRQYDEAFQQFDVLVMPTMPFVATTLTAADAPIEEYVHSALNMLANTA' A
#
# COMPACT_ATOMS: atom_id res chain seq x y z
N LEU A 1 8.20 19.12 19.74
CA LEU A 1 9.24 18.06 19.84
C LEU A 1 8.86 16.73 19.17
N ARG A 2 7.58 16.41 18.94
CA ARG A 2 7.15 15.15 18.29
C ARG A 2 7.21 15.13 16.75
N ASN A 3 7.25 16.31 16.10
CA ASN A 3 7.20 16.40 14.62
C ASN A 3 8.58 16.29 13.95
N ALA A 4 9.67 16.37 14.72
CA ALA A 4 11.04 16.27 14.18
C ALA A 4 11.41 14.81 13.81
N THR A 5 10.87 13.84 14.55
CA THR A 5 11.18 12.41 14.38
C THR A 5 10.52 11.82 13.12
N ALA A 6 9.29 12.25 12.79
CA ALA A 6 8.58 11.82 11.59
C ALA A 6 9.25 12.36 10.31
N SER A 7 9.70 13.62 10.33
CA SER A 7 10.48 14.19 9.23
C SER A 7 11.80 13.45 9.05
N ALA A 8 12.51 13.13 10.13
CA ALA A 8 13.79 12.41 10.07
C ALA A 8 13.69 10.98 9.50
N LEU A 9 12.51 10.32 9.60
CA LEU A 9 12.28 8.99 9.02
C LEU A 9 12.12 9.04 7.49
N ILE A 10 11.57 10.13 6.94
CA ILE A 10 11.41 10.34 5.49
C ILE A 10 12.73 10.78 4.85
N THR A 11 13.62 11.43 5.60
CA THR A 11 14.92 11.94 5.13
C THR A 11 16.07 10.93 5.18
N ARG A 12 15.80 9.61 5.28
CA ARG A 12 16.84 8.61 5.00
C ARG A 12 17.10 8.58 3.50
N THR A 13 18.34 8.82 3.13
CA THR A 13 18.94 9.15 1.81
C THR A 13 18.77 8.13 0.68
N ASP A 14 17.74 7.29 0.72
CA ASP A 14 17.57 6.14 -0.17
C ASP A 14 16.42 6.34 -1.18
N THR A 15 15.72 7.48 -1.14
CA THR A 15 14.49 7.75 -1.91
C THR A 15 14.58 7.43 -3.42
N PRO A 16 15.58 7.88 -4.19
CA PRO A 16 15.67 7.52 -5.62
C PRO A 16 16.03 6.03 -5.82
N GLN A 17 16.76 5.43 -4.88
CA GLN A 17 17.27 4.07 -4.97
C GLN A 17 16.17 3.05 -4.67
N SER A 18 15.35 3.33 -3.65
CA SER A 18 14.16 2.55 -3.31
C SER A 18 13.12 2.61 -4.42
N PHE A 19 12.92 3.77 -5.06
CA PHE A 19 12.06 3.87 -6.24
C PHE A 19 12.61 3.05 -7.41
N GLY A 20 13.92 3.13 -7.69
CA GLY A 20 14.57 2.32 -8.72
C GLY A 20 14.40 0.82 -8.48
N LYS A 21 14.63 0.35 -7.25
CA LYS A 21 14.41 -1.05 -6.85
C LYS A 21 12.95 -1.47 -7.02
N ALA A 22 11.98 -0.64 -6.62
CA ALA A 22 10.57 -0.92 -6.82
C ALA A 22 10.22 -1.05 -8.32
N ARG A 23 10.77 -0.17 -9.18
CA ARG A 23 10.58 -0.26 -10.64
C ARG A 23 11.17 -1.52 -11.25
N MET A 24 12.30 -2.00 -10.73
CA MET A 24 12.89 -3.26 -11.17
C MET A 24 12.04 -4.49 -10.82
N LEU A 25 11.17 -4.42 -9.79
CA LEU A 25 10.27 -5.52 -9.41
C LEU A 25 8.98 -5.57 -10.24
N VAL A 26 8.62 -4.49 -10.96
CA VAL A 26 7.39 -4.44 -11.76
C VAL A 26 7.30 -5.57 -12.80
N PRO A 27 8.35 -5.86 -13.62
CA PRO A 27 8.27 -6.94 -14.60
C PRO A 27 8.07 -8.32 -13.96
N GLU A 28 8.63 -8.56 -12.78
CA GLU A 28 8.48 -9.82 -12.06
C GLU A 28 7.06 -10.01 -11.54
N LEU A 29 6.44 -8.96 -10.99
CA LEU A 29 5.02 -8.98 -10.61
C LEU A 29 4.11 -9.23 -11.82
N THR A 30 4.36 -8.55 -12.95
CA THR A 30 3.60 -8.77 -14.18
C THR A 30 3.70 -10.23 -14.64
N ARG A 31 4.90 -10.81 -14.67
CA ARG A 31 5.13 -12.21 -15.05
C ARG A 31 4.30 -13.18 -14.21
N GLN A 32 4.19 -12.96 -12.90
CA GLN A 32 3.39 -13.82 -12.01
C GLN A 32 1.89 -13.76 -12.31
N TYR A 33 1.35 -12.58 -12.61
CA TYR A 33 -0.03 -12.45 -13.06
C TYR A 33 -0.25 -13.11 -14.43
N ASP A 34 0.67 -12.94 -15.37
CA ASP A 34 0.61 -13.59 -16.69
C ASP A 34 0.61 -15.11 -16.57
N GLU A 35 1.41 -15.69 -15.67
CA GLU A 35 1.42 -17.13 -15.40
C GLU A 35 0.10 -17.63 -14.83
N ALA A 36 -0.53 -16.86 -13.93
CA ALA A 36 -1.86 -17.20 -13.44
C ALA A 36 -2.90 -17.19 -14.57
N PHE A 37 -2.82 -16.23 -15.51
CA PHE A 37 -3.71 -16.16 -16.66
C PHE A 37 -3.50 -17.27 -17.71
N GLN A 38 -2.40 -18.02 -17.65
CA GLN A 38 -2.25 -19.24 -18.45
C GLN A 38 -3.15 -20.38 -17.95
N GLN A 39 -3.55 -20.33 -16.68
CA GLN A 39 -4.36 -21.37 -16.03
C GLN A 39 -5.84 -20.97 -15.89
N PHE A 40 -6.12 -19.67 -15.84
CA PHE A 40 -7.46 -19.13 -15.58
C PHE A 40 -7.78 -17.96 -16.53
N ASP A 41 -9.02 -17.90 -17.01
CA ASP A 41 -9.47 -16.79 -17.87
C ASP A 41 -9.60 -15.46 -17.10
N VAL A 42 -9.92 -15.51 -15.81
CA VAL A 42 -10.13 -14.35 -14.94
C VAL A 42 -9.62 -14.61 -13.53
N LEU A 43 -9.15 -13.56 -12.86
CA LEU A 43 -8.76 -13.58 -11.45
C LEU A 43 -9.79 -12.79 -10.64
N VAL A 44 -10.38 -13.43 -9.63
CA VAL A 44 -11.41 -12.84 -8.77
C VAL A 44 -10.90 -12.75 -7.34
N MET A 45 -11.02 -11.58 -6.75
CA MET A 45 -10.64 -11.30 -5.37
C MET A 45 -11.67 -10.36 -4.71
N PRO A 46 -11.88 -10.46 -3.40
CA PRO A 46 -12.66 -9.45 -2.68
C PRO A 46 -12.04 -8.07 -2.89
N THR A 47 -12.84 -7.08 -3.27
CA THR A 47 -12.37 -5.70 -3.44
C THR A 47 -11.89 -5.11 -2.11
N MET A 48 -12.60 -5.42 -1.03
CA MET A 48 -12.26 -4.99 0.33
C MET A 48 -12.07 -6.20 1.24
N PRO A 49 -11.09 -6.16 2.17
CA PRO A 49 -10.92 -7.22 3.16
C PRO A 49 -11.96 -7.18 4.29
N PHE A 50 -12.75 -6.10 4.39
CA PHE A 50 -13.77 -5.92 5.42
C PHE A 50 -14.92 -5.02 4.93
N VAL A 51 -16.02 -5.00 5.68
CA VAL A 51 -17.19 -4.12 5.46
C VAL A 51 -16.95 -2.72 6.04
N ALA A 52 -17.79 -1.74 5.70
CA ALA A 52 -17.64 -0.37 6.21
C ALA A 52 -17.42 -0.30 7.73
N THR A 53 -16.32 0.34 8.15
CA THR A 53 -15.96 0.55 9.55
C THR A 53 -16.52 1.88 10.07
N THR A 54 -16.53 2.04 11.39
CA THR A 54 -16.88 3.32 12.02
C THR A 54 -15.94 4.42 11.55
N LEU A 55 -16.49 5.61 11.32
CA LEU A 55 -15.69 6.78 10.98
C LEU A 55 -14.74 7.12 12.14
N THR A 56 -13.48 7.37 11.80
CA THR A 56 -12.48 7.87 12.74
C THR A 56 -12.94 9.19 13.38
N ALA A 57 -12.63 9.40 14.66
CA ALA A 57 -12.96 10.66 15.33
C ALA A 57 -12.27 11.85 14.65
N ALA A 58 -12.90 13.03 14.69
CA ALA A 58 -12.39 14.21 14.01
C ALA A 58 -11.04 14.71 14.56
N ASP A 59 -10.74 14.40 15.82
CA ASP A 59 -9.54 14.75 16.55
C ASP A 59 -8.58 13.56 16.76
N ALA A 60 -8.79 12.46 16.01
CA ALA A 60 -7.97 11.27 16.12
C ALA A 60 -6.48 11.56 15.77
N PRO A 61 -5.55 10.81 16.39
CA PRO A 61 -4.13 10.91 16.06
C PRO A 61 -3.88 10.54 14.59
N ILE A 62 -2.85 11.14 13.99
CA ILE A 62 -2.54 10.97 12.56
C ILE A 62 -2.25 9.52 12.19
N GLU A 63 -1.66 8.76 13.10
CA GLU A 63 -1.37 7.33 12.91
C GLU A 63 -2.66 6.51 12.73
N GLU A 64 -3.69 6.81 13.52
CA GLU A 64 -5.00 6.16 13.43
C GLU A 64 -5.72 6.57 12.14
N TYR A 65 -5.70 7.85 11.80
CA TYR A 65 -6.28 8.37 10.57
C TYR A 65 -5.65 7.73 9.33
N VAL A 66 -4.31 7.71 9.24
CA VAL A 66 -3.58 7.12 8.10
C VAL A 66 -3.84 5.62 8.00
N HIS A 67 -3.85 4.92 9.13
CA HIS A 67 -4.18 3.50 9.14
C HIS A 67 -5.59 3.26 8.58
N SER A 68 -6.60 3.96 9.10
CA SER A 68 -7.99 3.81 8.65
C SER A 68 -8.20 4.25 7.20
N ALA A 69 -7.41 5.19 6.69
CA ALA A 69 -7.56 5.69 5.33
C ALA A 69 -6.96 4.75 4.26
N LEU A 70 -5.93 3.96 4.61
CA LEU A 70 -5.15 3.16 3.64
C LEU A 70 -5.27 1.64 3.82
N ASN A 71 -5.88 1.17 4.91
CA ASN A 71 -6.04 -0.25 5.22
C ASN A 71 -6.92 -1.05 4.22
N MET A 72 -7.54 -0.37 3.25
CA MET A 72 -8.41 -0.96 2.24
C MET A 72 -7.70 -1.30 0.91
N LEU A 73 -6.49 -0.81 0.69
CA LEU A 73 -5.87 -0.79 -0.65
C LEU A 73 -5.14 -2.08 -1.04
N ALA A 74 -5.24 -3.15 -0.25
CA ALA A 74 -4.42 -4.35 -0.44
C ALA A 74 -4.67 -5.07 -1.78
N ASN A 75 -5.93 -5.11 -2.23
CA ASN A 75 -6.34 -5.83 -3.46
C ASN A 75 -6.65 -4.89 -4.62
N THR A 76 -6.54 -3.58 -4.41
CA THR A 76 -6.82 -2.58 -5.44
C THR A 76 -5.54 -2.37 -6.24
N ALA A 77 -5.52 -2.95 -7.45
CA ALA A 77 -4.44 -2.78 -8.43
C ALA A 77 -4.46 -1.40 -9.09
#